data_AF-A0A353NLR0-F1
#
_entry.id   AF-A0A353NLR0-F1
#
_cell.length_a   1.000
_cell.length_b   1.000
_cell.length_c   1.000
_cell.angle_alpha   90.00
_cell.angle_beta   90.00
_cell.angle_gamma   90.00
#
_symmetry.space_group_name_H-M   'P 1'
#
loop_
_entity.id
_entity.type
_entity.pdbx_description
1 polymer ?
#
loop_
_entity_poly.entity_id
_entity_poly.type
_entity_poly.pdbx_seq_one_letter_code
_entity_poly.pdbx_strand_id
1 'polypeptide(L)'
;MNSVKEGLEQIKNALIDFTTSDKVQDSKLDTYIFVDLTPFNIINSSLIGILGSIIMDPKIQLLALCGVQPSVADILKRFGVITDEGRARVYASSEIKNNLSKVFTFNTVEEGLMCLNPA
;
A
#
# COMPACT_ATOMS: atom_id res chain seq x y z
N MET A 1 1.72 21.59 -12.92
CA MET A 1 2.68 20.89 -12.03
C MET A 1 2.07 20.94 -10.64
N ASN A 2 1.47 19.84 -10.19
CA ASN A 2 1.07 19.74 -8.78
C ASN A 2 2.36 19.58 -7.96
N SER A 3 2.44 20.27 -6.83
CA SER A 3 3.56 20.08 -5.90
C SER A 3 3.52 18.66 -5.32
N VAL A 4 4.68 18.15 -4.87
CA VAL A 4 4.77 16.85 -4.16
C VAL A 4 3.76 16.78 -3.01
N LYS A 5 3.55 17.91 -2.30
CA LYS A 5 2.56 18.02 -1.22
C LYS A 5 1.13 17.78 -1.70
N GLU A 6 0.73 18.42 -2.80
CA GLU A 6 -0.61 18.25 -3.37
C GLU A 6 -0.84 16.82 -3.87
N GLY A 7 0.17 16.19 -4.49
CA GLY A 7 0.09 14.79 -4.89
C GLY A 7 -0.07 13.84 -3.71
N LEU A 8 0.66 14.07 -2.61
CA LEU A 8 0.51 13.27 -1.38
C LEU A 8 -0.88 13.45 -0.77
N GLU A 9 -1.41 14.67 -0.75
CA GLU A 9 -2.76 14.95 -0.27
C GLU A 9 -3.83 14.28 -1.13
N GLN A 10 -3.64 14.26 -2.46
CA GLN A 10 -4.55 13.56 -3.38
C GLN A 10 -4.59 12.06 -3.12
N ILE A 11 -3.43 11.40 -3.02
CA ILE A 11 -3.36 9.96 -2.71
C ILE A 11 -3.97 9.68 -1.34
N LYS A 12 -3.62 10.49 -0.35
CA LYS A 12 -4.16 10.37 1.01
C LYS A 12 -5.70 10.41 0.99
N ASN A 13 -6.28 11.40 0.33
CA ASN A 13 -7.73 11.57 0.28
C ASN A 13 -8.39 10.43 -0.49
N ALA A 14 -7.83 10.00 -1.63
CA ALA A 14 -8.35 8.86 -2.39
C ALA A 14 -8.35 7.57 -1.57
N LEU A 15 -7.29 7.32 -0.80
CA LEU A 15 -7.20 6.16 0.08
C LEU A 15 -8.16 6.26 1.28
N ILE A 16 -8.31 7.45 1.87
CA ILE A 16 -9.30 7.69 2.93
C ILE A 16 -10.70 7.42 2.39
N ASP A 17 -11.09 8.04 1.29
CA ASP A 17 -12.40 7.89 0.66
C ASP A 17 -12.71 6.42 0.39
N PHE A 18 -11.73 5.66 -0.09
CA PHE A 18 -11.86 4.20 -0.24
C PHE A 18 -12.12 3.50 1.11
N THR A 19 -11.30 3.76 2.13
CA THR A 19 -11.43 3.12 3.45
C THR A 19 -12.68 3.55 4.23
N THR A 20 -13.26 4.71 3.95
CA THR A 20 -14.42 5.24 4.68
C THR A 20 -15.72 5.20 3.88
N SER A 21 -15.71 4.76 2.62
CA SER A 21 -16.92 4.68 1.82
C SER A 21 -17.81 3.53 2.27
N ASP A 22 -19.04 3.83 2.71
CA ASP A 22 -20.04 2.84 3.10
C ASP A 22 -20.27 1.79 2.00
N LYS A 23 -20.23 2.19 0.72
CA LYS A 23 -20.39 1.25 -0.40
C LYS A 23 -19.27 0.22 -0.50
N VAL A 24 -18.03 0.65 -0.23
CA VAL A 24 -16.86 -0.23 -0.23
C VAL A 24 -16.87 -1.09 1.03
N GLN A 25 -17.26 -0.49 2.16
CA GLN A 25 -17.33 -1.15 3.46
C GLN A 25 -18.48 -2.16 3.59
N ASP A 26 -19.55 -2.02 2.82
CA ASP A 26 -20.61 -3.02 2.72
C ASP A 26 -20.32 -4.08 1.64
N SER A 27 -19.35 -3.83 0.76
CA SER A 27 -18.96 -4.81 -0.26
C SER A 27 -18.20 -5.99 0.37
N LYS A 28 -18.51 -7.20 -0.10
CA LYS A 28 -17.79 -8.44 0.23
C LYS A 28 -16.76 -8.82 -0.83
N LEU A 29 -16.37 -7.87 -1.68
CA LEU A 29 -15.49 -8.14 -2.80
C LEU A 29 -14.04 -8.10 -2.34
N ASP A 30 -13.29 -9.11 -2.80
CA ASP A 30 -11.84 -9.08 -2.72
C ASP A 30 -11.32 -7.86 -3.47
N THR A 31 -10.46 -7.08 -2.80
CA THR A 31 -9.98 -5.81 -3.32
C THR A 31 -8.47 -5.82 -3.51
N TYR A 32 -8.05 -5.27 -4.65
CA TYR A 32 -6.66 -5.13 -5.07
C TYR A 32 -6.38 -3.64 -5.27
N ILE A 33 -5.41 -3.09 -4.53
CA ILE A 33 -5.06 -1.66 -4.56
C ILE A 33 -3.68 -1.50 -5.16
N PHE A 34 -3.57 -0.61 -6.14
CA PHE A 34 -2.30 -0.22 -6.76
C PHE A 34 -2.04 1.25 -6.46
N VAL A 35 -0.98 1.54 -5.71
CA VAL A 35 -0.58 2.90 -5.35
C VAL A 35 0.66 3.26 -6.15
N ASP A 36 0.52 4.20 -7.09
CA ASP A 36 1.65 4.75 -7.82
C ASP A 36 2.42 5.75 -6.96
N LEU A 37 3.62 5.35 -6.55
CA LEU A 37 4.53 6.17 -5.76
C LEU A 37 5.69 6.75 -6.60
N THR A 38 5.72 6.50 -7.91
CA THR A 38 6.75 6.99 -8.84
C THR A 38 7.03 8.49 -8.70
N PRO A 39 6.01 9.37 -8.57
CA PRO A 39 6.23 10.82 -8.49
C PRO A 39 6.88 11.30 -7.18
N PHE A 40 7.00 10.43 -6.16
CA PHE A 40 7.33 10.82 -4.80
C PHE A 40 8.71 10.29 -4.38
N ASN A 41 9.57 11.21 -3.95
CA ASN A 41 10.85 10.89 -3.31
C ASN A 41 10.77 10.93 -1.76
N ILE A 42 9.62 11.33 -1.21
CA ILE A 42 9.33 11.39 0.22
C ILE A 42 7.84 11.13 0.47
N ILE A 43 7.53 10.52 1.62
CA ILE A 43 6.17 10.34 2.13
C ILE A 43 6.08 10.80 3.58
N ASN A 44 4.89 11.17 4.04
CA ASN A 44 4.66 11.64 5.41
C ASN A 44 4.04 10.53 6.29
N SER A 45 4.02 10.77 7.61
CA SER A 45 3.45 9.84 8.59
C SER A 45 1.96 9.56 8.38
N SER A 46 1.22 10.50 7.79
CA SER A 46 -0.20 10.31 7.51
C SER A 46 -0.44 9.24 6.45
N LEU A 47 0.31 9.27 5.35
CA LEU A 47 0.22 8.23 4.32
C LEU A 47 0.63 6.87 4.89
N ILE A 48 1.68 6.83 5.71
CA ILE A 48 2.12 5.60 6.39
C ILE A 48 1.02 5.02 7.28
N GLY A 49 0.34 5.87 8.05
CA GLY A 49 -0.79 5.45 8.89
C GLY A 49 -1.93 4.84 8.09
N ILE A 50 -2.29 5.47 6.96
CA ILE A 50 -3.35 4.97 6.07
C ILE A 50 -2.96 3.63 5.44
N LEU A 51 -1.73 3.49 4.95
CA LEU A 51 -1.25 2.21 4.43
C LEU A 51 -1.29 1.12 5.51
N GLY A 52 -0.92 1.45 6.76
CA GLY A 52 -1.05 0.55 7.91
C GLY A 52 -2.50 0.10 8.14
N SER A 53 -3.46 1.02 8.06
CA SER A 53 -4.89 0.69 8.18
C SER A 53 -5.37 -0.21 7.04
N ILE A 54 -4.97 0.07 5.80
CA ILE A 54 -5.33 -0.72 4.61
C ILE A 54 -4.78 -2.16 4.72
N ILE A 55 -3.55 -2.33 5.19
CA ILE A 55 -2.92 -3.64 5.37
C ILE A 55 -3.72 -4.53 6.35
N MET A 56 -4.34 -3.91 7.36
CA MET A 56 -5.14 -4.62 8.36
C MET A 56 -6.57 -4.93 7.90
N ASP A 57 -7.01 -4.35 6.78
CA ASP A 57 -8.36 -4.61 6.27
C ASP A 57 -8.42 -6.03 5.67
N PRO A 58 -9.35 -6.90 6.13
CA PRO A 58 -9.45 -8.28 5.68
C PRO A 58 -9.89 -8.42 4.22
N LYS A 59 -10.51 -7.39 3.61
CA LYS A 59 -10.97 -7.42 2.21
C LYS A 59 -9.85 -7.16 1.21
N ILE A 60 -8.78 -6.54 1.68
CA ILE A 60 -7.60 -6.30 0.87
C ILE A 60 -6.88 -7.62 0.70
N GLN A 61 -6.83 -8.11 -0.54
CA GLN A 61 -6.03 -9.28 -0.91
C GLN A 61 -4.65 -8.87 -1.39
N LEU A 62 -4.54 -7.65 -1.95
CA LEU A 62 -3.30 -7.12 -2.48
C LEU A 62 -3.21 -5.61 -2.27
N LEU A 63 -2.08 -5.17 -1.71
CA LEU A 63 -1.63 -3.79 -1.74
C LEU A 63 -0.31 -3.73 -2.50
N ALA A 64 -0.36 -3.23 -3.74
CA ALA A 64 0.79 -3.05 -4.61
C ALA A 64 1.30 -1.60 -4.50
N LEU A 65 2.53 -1.44 -4.02
CA LEU A 65 3.25 -0.17 -3.99
C LEU A 65 4.18 -0.09 -5.21
N CYS A 66 3.84 0.74 -6.18
CA CYS A 66 4.48 0.77 -7.49
C CYS A 66 5.46 1.96 -7.59
N GLY A 67 6.61 1.77 -8.23
CA GLY A 67 7.56 2.87 -8.47
C GLY A 67 8.21 3.43 -7.21
N VAL A 68 8.40 2.59 -6.18
CA VAL A 68 8.94 3.02 -4.89
C VAL A 68 10.41 3.43 -5.02
N GLN A 69 10.70 4.72 -4.83
CA GLN A 69 12.08 5.22 -4.78
C GLN A 69 12.82 4.73 -3.52
N PRO A 70 14.16 4.59 -3.55
CA PRO A 70 14.94 4.07 -2.41
C PRO A 70 14.69 4.81 -1.08
N SER A 71 14.61 6.15 -1.11
CA SER A 71 14.33 6.97 0.08
C SER A 71 12.95 6.70 0.68
N VAL A 72 11.94 6.43 -0.16
CA VAL A 72 10.59 6.08 0.27
C VAL A 72 10.56 4.64 0.80
N ALA A 73 11.28 3.72 0.16
CA ALA A 73 11.41 2.34 0.63
C ALA A 73 12.02 2.29 2.05
N ASP A 74 13.06 3.07 2.32
CA ASP A 74 13.69 3.14 3.64
C ASP A 74 12.71 3.61 4.72
N ILE A 75 11.88 4.61 4.39
CA ILE A 75 10.81 5.09 5.28
C ILE A 75 9.80 3.96 5.51
N LEU A 76 9.27 3.34 4.47
CA LEU A 76 8.26 2.27 4.57
C LEU A 76 8.77 1.07 5.38
N LYS A 77 10.04 0.68 5.20
CA LYS A 77 10.71 -0.39 5.98
C LYS A 77 10.83 -0.01 7.45
N ARG A 78 11.24 1.23 7.75
CA ARG A 78 11.38 1.73 9.12
C ARG A 78 10.06 1.67 9.88
N PHE A 79 8.94 1.92 9.22
CA PHE A 79 7.60 1.85 9.80
C PHE A 79 6.92 0.49 9.64
N GLY A 80 7.59 -0.51 9.04
CA GLY A 80 7.08 -1.87 8.92
C GLY A 80 5.94 -2.04 7.92
N VAL A 81 5.76 -1.11 6.98
CA VAL A 81 4.77 -1.21 5.89
C VAL A 81 5.24 -2.22 4.84
N ILE A 82 6.55 -2.22 4.54
CA ILE A 82 7.22 -3.23 3.72
C ILE A 82 8.38 -3.84 4.51
N THR A 83 8.91 -4.95 4.03
CA THR A 83 10.03 -5.67 4.67
C THR A 83 11.02 -6.12 3.61
N ASP A 84 12.29 -6.32 3.99
CA ASP A 84 13.35 -6.70 3.05
C ASP A 84 13.09 -8.04 2.36
N GLU A 85 12.38 -8.96 3.02
CA GLU A 85 12.06 -10.29 2.50
C GLU A 85 10.61 -10.41 2.00
N GLY A 86 9.82 -9.33 2.03
CA GLY A 86 8.36 -9.42 1.84
C GLY A 86 7.66 -10.24 2.92
N ARG A 87 8.29 -10.41 4.09
CA ARG A 87 7.82 -11.19 5.24
C ARG A 87 7.93 -10.38 6.52
N ALA A 88 6.89 -10.44 7.35
CA ALA A 88 6.93 -9.83 8.67
C ALA A 88 8.03 -10.43 9.55
N ARG A 89 8.51 -9.67 10.54
CA ARG A 89 9.53 -10.12 11.50
C ARG A 89 9.13 -11.44 12.17
N VAL A 90 10.12 -12.28 12.47
CA VAL A 90 9.91 -13.64 13.04
C VAL A 90 9.02 -13.63 14.29
N TYR A 91 9.14 -12.61 15.13
CA TYR A 91 8.37 -12.44 16.38
C TYR A 91 6.97 -11.83 16.20
N ALA A 92 6.59 -11.43 14.98
CA ALA A 92 5.25 -10.91 14.72
C ALA A 92 4.20 -12.01 14.88
N SER A 93 2.99 -11.63 15.31
CA SER A 93 1.84 -12.54 15.36
C SER A 93 1.52 -13.09 13.97
N SER A 94 0.87 -14.25 13.90
CA SER A 94 0.44 -14.85 12.64
C SER A 94 -0.49 -13.92 11.85
N GLU A 95 -1.32 -13.15 12.53
CA GLU A 95 -2.20 -12.15 11.92
C GLU A 95 -1.40 -11.04 11.22
N ILE A 96 -0.40 -10.48 11.90
CA ILE A 96 0.48 -9.46 11.30
C ILE A 96 1.26 -10.04 10.12
N LYS A 97 1.72 -11.29 10.22
CA LYS A 97 2.39 -11.99 9.12
C LYS A 97 1.48 -12.12 7.89
N ASN A 98 0.23 -12.55 8.09
CA ASN A 98 -0.75 -12.70 7.02
C ASN A 98 -1.16 -11.36 6.40
N ASN A 99 -1.24 -10.30 7.19
CA ASN A 99 -1.58 -8.98 6.67
C ASN A 99 -0.41 -8.41 5.85
N LEU A 100 0.83 -8.55 6.32
CA LEU A 100 2.00 -8.08 5.57
C LEU A 100 2.29 -8.90 4.31
N SER A 101 1.89 -10.18 4.25
CA SER A 101 2.01 -10.97 3.02
C SER A 101 1.13 -10.50 1.87
N LYS A 102 0.21 -9.55 2.12
CA LYS A 102 -0.61 -8.91 1.08
C LYS A 102 0.10 -7.74 0.40
N VAL A 103 1.25 -7.30 0.93
CA VAL A 103 1.95 -6.10 0.45
C VAL A 103 3.05 -6.48 -0.52
N PHE A 104 2.99 -5.95 -1.73
CA PHE A 104 3.96 -6.19 -2.77
C PHE A 104 4.49 -4.87 -3.33
N THR A 105 5.73 -4.90 -3.79
CA THR A 105 6.36 -3.76 -4.48
C THR A 105 6.62 -4.14 -5.92
N PHE A 106 6.31 -3.23 -6.85
CA PHE A 106 6.59 -3.38 -8.27
C PHE A 106 7.34 -2.15 -8.79
N ASN A 107 8.10 -2.30 -9.88
CA ASN A 107 8.81 -1.16 -10.46
C ASN A 107 7.84 -0.21 -11.15
N THR A 108 6.76 -0.73 -11.74
CA THR A 108 5.71 0.08 -12.39
C THR A 108 4.31 -0.43 -12.06
N VAL A 109 3.29 0.39 -12.33
CA VAL A 109 1.89 0.01 -12.14
C VAL A 109 1.50 -1.10 -13.11
N GLU A 110 2.01 -1.06 -14.34
CA GLU A 110 1.76 -2.08 -15.37
C GLU A 110 2.27 -3.46 -14.92
N GLU A 111 3.48 -3.52 -14.36
CA GLU A 111 4.04 -4.75 -13.78
C GLU A 111 3.15 -5.28 -12.65
N GLY A 112 2.67 -4.39 -11.78
CA GLY A 112 1.71 -4.75 -10.74
C GLY A 112 0.41 -5.31 -11.32
N LEU A 113 -0.19 -4.65 -12.31
CA LEU A 113 -1.45 -5.10 -12.91
C LEU A 113 -1.31 -6.45 -13.62
N MET A 114 -0.14 -6.74 -14.20
CA MET A 114 0.13 -8.05 -14.82
C MET A 114 0.01 -9.21 -13.83
N CYS A 115 0.21 -8.99 -12.52
CA CYS A 115 0.03 -10.05 -11.52
C CYS A 115 -1.42 -10.53 -11.36
N LEU A 116 -2.40 -9.74 -11.82
CA LEU A 116 -3.81 -10.09 -11.79
C LEU A 116 -4.25 -10.90 -13.01
N ASN A 117 -3.41 -11.01 -14.03
CA ASN A 117 -3.77 -11.72 -15.23
C ASN A 117 -3.64 -13.23 -14.97
N PRO A 118 -4.74 -14.01 -14.95
CA PRO A 118 -4.62 -15.45 -14.86
C PRO A 118 -3.88 -15.95 -16.12
N ALA A 119 -2.90 -16.82 -15.91
CA ALA A 119 -2.16 -17.47 -16.99
C ALA A 119 -3.08 -18.22 -17.95
#